data_AF-X5Q9Y1-F1
#
_entry.id   AF-X5Q9Y1-F1
#
_cell.length_a   1.000
_cell.length_b   1.000
_cell.length_c   1.000
_cell.angle_alpha   90.00
_cell.angle_beta   90.00
_cell.angle_gamma   90.00
#
_symmetry.space_group_name_H-M   'P 1'
#
loop_
_entity.id
_entity.type
_entity.pdbx_description
1 polymer ?
#
loop_
_entity_poly.entity_id
_entity_poly.type
_entity_poly.pdbx_seq_one_letter_code
_entity_poly.pdbx_strand_id
1 'polypeptide(L)' 'MPTGPKGQKRPADVIGNAVRVMRIATGDEADDVIDDGKNAAAKELGSKGGKKRAANMTPERRAEIAKKAASKRWEGRHK' A
#
# COMPACT_ATOMS: atom_id res chain seq x y z
N MET A 1 -14.01 -4.46 -14.17
CA MET A 1 -14.69 -4.31 -12.86
C MET A 1 -13.78 -3.49 -11.96
N PRO A 2 -14.31 -2.58 -11.12
CA PRO A 2 -13.48 -1.87 -10.16
C PRO A 2 -12.90 -2.84 -9.14
N THR A 3 -11.73 -2.44 -8.63
CA THR A 3 -10.91 -3.26 -7.75
C THR A 3 -10.77 -2.56 -6.41
N GLY A 4 -10.94 -3.29 -5.32
CA GLY A 4 -10.73 -2.78 -3.97
C GLY A 4 -9.24 -2.71 -3.59
N PRO A 5 -8.92 -2.15 -2.41
CA PRO A 5 -7.55 -1.89 -1.98
C PRO A 5 -6.60 -3.09 -1.95
N LYS A 6 -7.14 -4.30 -1.80
CA LYS A 6 -6.38 -5.57 -1.75
C LYS A 6 -6.57 -6.40 -3.03
N GLY A 7 -7.04 -5.81 -4.12
CA GLY A 7 -7.26 -6.53 -5.38
C GLY A 7 -8.65 -7.15 -5.50
N GLN A 8 -9.51 -7.05 -4.48
CA GLN A 8 -10.82 -7.69 -4.49
C GLN A 8 -11.74 -7.12 -5.58
N LYS A 9 -12.49 -7.98 -6.25
CA LYS A 9 -13.46 -7.57 -7.28
C LYS A 9 -14.64 -6.87 -6.59
N ARG A 10 -15.03 -5.68 -7.07
CA ARG A 10 -16.17 -4.93 -6.53
C ARG A 10 -17.25 -4.72 -7.60
N PRO A 11 -18.53 -4.64 -7.21
CA PRO A 11 -19.59 -4.17 -8.11
C PRO A 11 -19.24 -2.78 -8.65
N ALA A 12 -19.58 -2.54 -9.91
CA ALA A 12 -19.31 -1.25 -10.56
C ALA A 12 -20.29 -0.16 -10.11
N ASP A 13 -21.49 -0.55 -9.71
CA ASP A 13 -22.54 0.35 -9.28
C ASP A 13 -22.40 0.71 -7.79
N VAL A 14 -22.73 1.95 -7.46
CA VAL A 14 -22.55 2.50 -6.11
C VAL A 14 -23.46 1.83 -5.08
N ILE A 15 -24.67 1.42 -5.47
CA ILE A 15 -25.65 0.80 -4.59
C ILE A 15 -25.22 -0.61 -4.23
N GLY A 16 -24.91 -1.43 -5.22
CA GLY A 16 -24.42 -2.81 -5.07
C GLY A 16 -23.11 -2.86 -4.29
N ASN A 17 -22.22 -1.88 -4.49
CA ASN A 17 -21.02 -1.77 -3.66
C ASN A 17 -21.35 -1.44 -2.20
N ALA A 18 -22.30 -0.54 -1.93
CA ALA A 18 -22.73 -0.23 -0.56
C ALA A 18 -23.37 -1.45 0.13
N VAL A 19 -24.25 -2.18 -0.56
CA VAL A 19 -24.86 -3.43 -0.06
C VAL A 19 -23.80 -4.47 0.24
N ARG A 20 -22.82 -4.66 -0.65
CA ARG A 20 -21.71 -5.59 -0.41
C ARG A 20 -20.87 -5.20 0.81
N VAL A 21 -20.57 -3.91 0.99
CA VAL A 21 -19.85 -3.41 2.17
C VAL A 21 -20.66 -3.67 3.45
N MET A 22 -21.98 -3.46 3.42
CA MET A 22 -22.87 -3.78 4.54
C MET A 22 -22.79 -5.26 4.91
N ARG A 23 -22.95 -6.16 3.94
CA ARG A 23 -22.89 -7.62 4.17
C ARG A 23 -21.55 -8.09 4.73
N ILE A 24 -20.45 -7.48 4.28
CA ILE A 24 -19.13 -7.75 4.84
C ILE A 24 -19.05 -7.30 6.30
N ALA A 25 -19.60 -6.12 6.62
CA ALA A 25 -19.57 -5.58 7.97
C ALA A 25 -20.47 -6.34 8.96
N THR A 26 -21.60 -6.90 8.49
CA THR A 26 -22.50 -7.74 9.29
C THR A 26 -22.02 -9.20 9.40
N GLY A 27 -21.07 -9.62 8.57
CA GLY A 27 -20.55 -10.98 8.53
C GLY A 27 -21.37 -11.93 7.64
N ASP A 28 -22.32 -11.40 6.88
CA ASP A 28 -23.12 -12.17 5.90
C ASP A 28 -22.28 -12.61 4.69
N GLU A 29 -21.25 -11.84 4.33
CA GLU A 29 -20.29 -12.18 3.28
C GLU A 29 -18.85 -11.99 3.76
N ALA A 30 -17.93 -12.85 3.33
CA ALA A 30 -16.50 -12.66 3.59
C ALA A 30 -15.91 -11.58 2.69
N ASP A 31 -14.94 -10.80 3.20
CA ASP A 31 -14.12 -9.95 2.33
C ASP A 31 -13.07 -10.82 1.65
N ASP A 32 -13.17 -10.94 0.33
CA ASP A 32 -12.22 -11.70 -0.49
C ASP A 32 -10.83 -11.06 -0.39
N VAL A 33 -10.00 -11.55 0.52
CA VAL A 33 -8.59 -11.17 0.56
C VAL A 33 -7.85 -11.97 -0.49
N ILE A 34 -7.51 -11.33 -1.60
CA ILE A 34 -6.64 -11.94 -2.61
C ILE A 34 -5.23 -12.02 -2.02
N ASP A 35 -4.70 -13.24 -1.94
CA ASP A 35 -3.30 -13.46 -1.60
C ASP A 35 -2.43 -12.73 -2.63
N ASP A 36 -1.51 -11.88 -2.15
CA ASP A 36 -0.57 -11.16 -3.00
C ASP A 36 0.53 -12.07 -3.56
N GLY A 37 0.47 -13.38 -3.27
CA GLY A 37 1.37 -14.42 -3.74
C GLY A 37 2.74 -14.34 -3.09
N LYS A 38 2.89 -13.52 -2.04
CA LYS A 38 4.17 -13.28 -1.37
C LYS A 38 4.33 -14.23 -0.21
N ASN A 39 5.53 -14.79 -0.08
CA ASN A 39 5.89 -15.58 1.08
C ASN A 39 5.69 -14.77 2.38
N ALA A 40 4.89 -15.31 3.31
CA ALA A 40 4.52 -14.62 4.55
C ALA A 40 5.73 -14.23 5.42
N ALA A 41 6.73 -15.12 5.52
CA ALA A 41 7.95 -14.83 6.27
C ALA A 41 8.76 -13.70 5.61
N ALA A 42 8.85 -13.66 4.28
CA ALA A 42 9.51 -12.58 3.57
C ALA A 42 8.83 -11.22 3.80
N LYS A 43 7.49 -11.20 3.83
CA LYS A 43 6.69 -10.00 4.13
C LYS A 43 6.95 -9.48 5.55
N GLU A 44 6.99 -10.39 6.51
CA GLU A 44 7.28 -10.06 7.90
C GLU A 44 8.71 -9.52 8.07
N LEU A 45 9.70 -10.19 7.49
CA LEU A 45 11.10 -9.78 7.55
C LEU A 45 11.33 -8.43 6.87
N GLY A 46 10.71 -8.19 5.71
CA GLY A 46 10.78 -6.90 5.01
C GLY A 46 10.22 -5.75 5.84
N SER A 47 9.07 -5.97 6.50
CA SER A 47 8.47 -5.00 7.42
C SER A 47 9.38 -4.68 8.61
N LYS A 48 9.95 -5.72 9.26
CA LYS A 48 10.90 -5.55 10.37
C LYS A 48 12.14 -4.77 9.94
N GLY A 49 12.73 -5.10 8.79
CA GLY A 49 13.91 -4.42 8.25
C GLY A 49 13.64 -2.95 7.88
N GLY A 50 12.47 -2.66 7.30
CA GLY A 50 12.04 -1.29 7.00
C GLY A 50 11.88 -0.44 8.25
N LYS A 51 11.18 -0.98 9.27
CA LYS A 51 10.99 -0.29 10.56
C LYS A 51 12.32 0.01 11.27
N LYS A 52 13.23 -0.97 11.34
CA LYS A 52 14.57 -0.77 11.93
C LYS A 52 15.37 0.31 11.20
N ARG A 53 15.37 0.30 9.85
CA ARG A 53 16.04 1.35 9.07
C ARG A 53 15.46 2.73 9.33
N ALA A 54 14.14 2.84 9.42
CA ALA A 54 13.48 4.12 9.69
C ALA A 54 13.82 4.65 11.10
N ALA A 55 13.82 3.76 12.11
CA ALA A 55 14.18 4.10 13.48
C ALA A 55 15.65 4.57 13.61
N ASN A 56 16.56 3.91 12.90
CA ASN A 56 17.99 4.23 12.95
C ASN A 56 18.38 5.49 12.15
N MET A 57 17.49 6.07 11.37
CA MET A 57 17.80 7.23 10.52
C MET A 57 17.41 8.53 11.20
N THR A 58 18.37 9.44 11.36
CA THR A 58 18.10 10.77 11.92
C THR A 58 17.27 11.64 10.96
N PRO A 59 16.52 12.63 11.47
CA PRO A 59 15.75 13.55 10.62
C PRO A 59 16.61 14.28 9.57
N GLU A 60 17.82 14.66 9.92
CA GLU A 60 18.76 15.38 9.05
C GLU A 60 19.19 14.47 7.89
N ARG A 61 19.53 13.22 8.20
CA ARG A 61 19.91 12.23 7.18
C ARG A 61 18.75 11.90 6.24
N ARG A 62 17.50 11.84 6.75
CA ARG A 62 16.29 11.70 5.91
C ARG A 62 16.14 12.88 4.96
N ALA A 63 16.31 14.10 5.47
CA ALA A 63 16.19 15.32 4.68
C ALA A 63 17.26 15.41 3.59
N GLU A 64 18.50 15.03 3.88
CA GLU A 64 19.59 14.99 2.90
C GLU A 64 19.30 14.00 1.75
N ILE A 65 18.85 12.78 2.09
CA ILE A 65 18.47 11.77 1.09
C ILE A 65 17.32 12.28 0.22
N ALA A 66 16.31 12.92 0.82
CA ALA A 66 15.16 13.47 0.10
C ALA A 66 15.58 14.58 -0.87
N LYS A 67 16.45 15.51 -0.45
CA LYS A 67 17.00 16.57 -1.32
C LYS A 67 17.75 15.97 -2.50
N LYS A 68 18.65 15.00 -2.26
CA LYS A 68 19.42 14.32 -3.32
C LYS A 68 18.52 13.60 -4.32
N ALA A 69 17.50 12.89 -3.83
CA ALA A 69 16.53 12.21 -4.68
C ALA A 69 15.72 13.19 -5.54
N ALA A 70 15.30 14.32 -4.96
CA ALA A 70 14.61 15.38 -5.69
C ALA A 70 15.49 15.96 -6.80
N SER A 71 16.73 16.37 -6.49
CA SER A 71 17.67 16.89 -7.49
C SER A 71 17.80 15.93 -8.68
N LYS A 72 18.01 14.63 -8.43
CA LYS A 72 18.12 13.62 -9.49
C LYS A 72 16.83 13.45 -10.31
N ARG A 73 15.66 13.52 -9.67
CA ARG A 73 14.37 13.43 -10.36
C ARG A 73 14.07 14.66 -11.23
N TRP A 74 14.58 15.84 -10.88
CA TRP A 74 14.29 17.10 -11.59
C TRP A 74 15.40 17.55 -12.55
N GLU A 75 16.60 16.96 -12.47
CA GLU A 75 17.77 17.27 -13.33
C GLU A 75 17.46 17.23 -14.84
N GLY A 76 16.59 16.33 -15.29
CA GLY A 76 16.21 16.19 -16.70
C GLY A 76 14.99 17.01 -17.16
N ARG A 77 14.39 17.84 -16.29
CA ARG A 77 13.16 18.61 -16.62
C ARG A 77 13.41 20.08 -16.98
N HIS A 78 14.67 20.53 -16.91
CA HIS A 78 15.08 21.90 -17.24
C HIS A 78 15.90 22.00 -18.55
N LYS A 79 15.82 20.99 -19.41
CA LYS A 79 16.47 20.96 -20.73
C LYS A 79 15.41 20.74 -21.79
#